data_AF-F4N7Q7-F1
#
_entry.id   AF-F4N7Q7-F1
#
_cell.length_a   1.000
_cell.length_b   1.000
_cell.length_c   1.000
_cell.angle_alpha   90.00
_cell.angle_beta   90.00
_cell.angle_gamma   90.00
#
_symmetry.space_group_name_H-M   'P 1'
#
loop_
_entity.id
_entity.type
_entity.pdbx_description
1 polymer ?
#
loop_
_entity_poly.entity_id
_entity_poly.type
_entity_poly.pdbx_seq_one_letter_code
_entity_poly.pdbx_strand_id
1 'polypeptide(L)'
;MLIGLHFLTLELGARILGIYNPGIGVYRPHDNKAMDWMQTWGRMRSNKAMLDRKDLKGMIRSLKQGEIIWYAPDHDYGPRSSVFVPLFAVDQAATTTGTYLLVRMAKPAIIPFTPRRLPDGKGYQLLLQPAVDNFPLDNEVEAAAFMNKVVEKEIERATDQYMWLHRRFKTRPEGAPSLYD
;
A
#
# COMPACT_ATOMS: atom_id res chain seq x y z
N MET A 1 -8.36 7.96 0.35
CA MET A 1 -7.39 6.93 -0.09
C MET A 1 -6.86 6.22 1.13
N LEU A 2 -7.04 4.90 1.18
CA LEU A 2 -6.52 4.06 2.25
C LEU A 2 -5.13 3.57 1.89
N ILE A 3 -4.17 3.89 2.76
CA ILE A 3 -2.81 3.39 2.66
C ILE A 3 -2.74 2.06 3.41
N GLY A 4 -2.65 0.99 2.63
CA GLY A 4 -2.42 -0.36 3.13
C GLY A 4 -0.98 -0.79 3.00
N LEU A 5 -0.64 -1.79 3.79
CA LEU A 5 0.65 -2.45 3.74
C LEU A 5 0.42 -3.96 3.61
N HIS A 6 1.40 -4.66 3.07
CA HIS A 6 1.38 -6.10 2.87
C HIS A 6 1.66 -6.80 4.20
N PHE A 7 0.66 -6.85 5.08
CA PHE A 7 0.63 -7.74 6.24
C PHE A 7 0.12 -9.13 5.84
N LEU A 8 0.50 -10.17 6.58
CA LEU A 8 0.00 -11.54 6.37
C LEU A 8 -1.53 -11.63 6.48
N THR A 9 -2.15 -10.68 7.18
CA THR A 9 -3.61 -10.57 7.38
C THR A 9 -4.32 -9.63 6.41
N LEU A 10 -3.69 -9.21 5.30
CA LEU A 10 -4.23 -8.17 4.40
C LEU A 10 -5.63 -8.48 3.86
N GLU A 11 -5.89 -9.73 3.43
CA GLU A 11 -7.18 -10.11 2.84
C GLU A 11 -8.31 -10.06 3.87
N LEU A 12 -8.01 -10.42 5.12
CA LEU A 12 -8.96 -10.29 6.23
C LEU A 12 -9.20 -8.81 6.56
N GLY A 13 -8.15 -7.98 6.57
CA GLY A 13 -8.27 -6.54 6.77
C GLY A 13 -9.18 -5.88 5.74
N ALA A 14 -8.94 -6.15 4.46
CA ALA A 14 -9.75 -5.65 3.36
C ALA A 14 -11.21 -6.13 3.44
N ARG A 15 -11.42 -7.39 3.87
CA ARG A 15 -12.78 -7.94 4.06
C ARG A 15 -13.51 -7.30 5.24
N ILE A 16 -12.86 -7.15 6.39
CA ILE A 16 -13.43 -6.52 7.59
C ILE A 16 -13.88 -5.10 7.23
N LEU A 17 -13.00 -4.31 6.61
CA LEU A 17 -13.35 -2.97 6.18
C LEU A 17 -14.50 -2.99 5.15
N GLY A 18 -14.39 -3.82 4.13
CA GLY A 18 -15.34 -3.85 3.02
C GLY A 18 -16.77 -4.24 3.42
N ILE A 19 -16.94 -5.01 4.50
CA ILE A 19 -18.27 -5.31 5.06
C ILE A 19 -18.99 -4.03 5.53
N TYR A 20 -18.26 -3.05 6.05
CA TYR A 20 -18.83 -1.80 6.55
C TYR A 20 -18.73 -0.66 5.53
N ASN A 21 -17.62 -0.58 4.79
CA ASN A 21 -17.31 0.48 3.84
C ASN A 21 -16.66 -0.14 2.58
N PRO A 22 -17.48 -0.65 1.63
CA PRO A 22 -16.97 -1.24 0.40
C PRO A 22 -16.09 -0.26 -0.39
N GLY A 23 -14.88 -0.68 -0.72
CA GLY A 23 -13.91 0.11 -1.48
C GLY A 23 -13.54 -0.50 -2.82
N ILE A 24 -12.53 0.09 -3.46
CA ILE A 24 -11.93 -0.35 -4.71
C ILE A 24 -10.50 -0.81 -4.41
N GLY A 25 -10.23 -2.08 -4.71
CA GLY A 25 -8.90 -2.67 -4.51
C GLY A 25 -8.01 -2.44 -5.73
N VAL A 26 -6.79 -1.92 -5.54
CA VAL A 26 -5.77 -1.92 -6.59
C VAL A 26 -5.09 -3.29 -6.63
N TYR A 27 -5.01 -3.90 -7.82
CA TYR A 27 -4.39 -5.22 -7.96
C TYR A 27 -3.56 -5.38 -9.25
N ARG A 28 -2.73 -6.41 -9.23
CA ARG A 28 -2.13 -7.01 -10.42
C ARG A 28 -2.83 -8.36 -10.61
N PRO A 29 -3.34 -8.69 -11.81
CA PRO A 29 -3.82 -10.03 -12.09
C PRO A 29 -2.77 -11.09 -11.76
N HIS A 30 -3.19 -12.18 -11.15
CA HIS A 30 -2.30 -13.29 -10.84
C HIS A 30 -1.93 -14.04 -12.13
N ASP A 31 -0.66 -14.48 -12.26
CA ASP A 31 -0.17 -15.10 -13.51
C ASP A 31 -0.90 -16.42 -13.82
N ASN A 32 -1.30 -17.16 -12.77
CA ASN A 32 -2.25 -18.27 -12.88
C ASN A 32 -3.71 -17.76 -12.85
N LYS A 33 -4.45 -18.00 -13.94
CA LYS A 33 -5.84 -17.56 -14.13
C LYS A 33 -6.84 -18.14 -13.14
N ALA A 34 -6.66 -19.37 -12.68
CA ALA A 34 -7.55 -19.98 -11.70
C ALA A 34 -7.40 -19.30 -10.32
N MET A 35 -6.15 -19.01 -9.95
CA MET A 35 -5.84 -18.24 -8.74
C MET A 35 -6.35 -16.80 -8.85
N ASP A 36 -6.20 -16.17 -10.01
CA ASP A 36 -6.72 -14.82 -10.27
C ASP A 36 -8.24 -14.74 -10.09
N TRP A 37 -8.96 -15.70 -10.69
CA TRP A 37 -10.41 -15.83 -10.53
C TRP A 37 -10.80 -16.03 -9.08
N MET A 38 -10.16 -16.96 -8.36
CA MET A 38 -10.47 -17.26 -6.97
C MET A 38 -10.24 -16.04 -6.05
N GLN A 39 -9.11 -15.34 -6.21
CA GLN A 39 -8.80 -14.14 -5.43
C GLN A 39 -9.80 -13.03 -5.72
N THR A 40 -10.07 -12.76 -7.00
CA THR A 40 -11.00 -11.70 -7.41
C THR A 40 -12.42 -11.99 -6.94
N TRP A 41 -12.89 -13.24 -7.11
CA TRP A 41 -14.18 -13.67 -6.60
C TRP A 41 -14.30 -13.45 -5.08
N GLY A 42 -13.27 -13.84 -4.31
CA GLY A 42 -13.23 -13.61 -2.87
C GLY A 42 -13.29 -12.14 -2.47
N ARG A 43 -12.45 -11.30 -3.11
CA ARG A 43 -12.36 -9.86 -2.82
C ARG A 43 -13.65 -9.10 -3.14
N MET A 44 -14.33 -9.47 -4.23
CA MET A 44 -15.57 -8.83 -4.68
C MET A 44 -16.79 -9.12 -3.79
N ARG A 45 -16.71 -10.08 -2.87
CA ARG A 45 -17.80 -10.36 -1.90
C ARG A 45 -18.00 -9.25 -0.87
N SER A 46 -17.05 -8.34 -0.72
CA SER A 46 -17.10 -7.24 0.25
C SER A 46 -16.58 -5.92 -0.31
N ASN A 47 -16.27 -5.83 -1.61
CA ASN A 47 -15.70 -4.64 -2.23
C ASN A 47 -16.44 -4.31 -3.53
N LYS A 48 -16.36 -3.04 -3.94
CA LYS A 48 -17.10 -2.51 -5.10
C LYS A 48 -16.50 -2.96 -6.43
N ALA A 49 -15.17 -2.91 -6.53
CA ALA A 49 -14.46 -3.19 -7.77
C ALA A 49 -12.98 -3.46 -7.51
N MET A 50 -12.30 -3.97 -8.54
CA MET A 50 -10.85 -4.10 -8.59
C MET A 50 -10.32 -3.26 -9.77
N LEU A 51 -9.29 -2.44 -9.54
CA LEU A 51 -8.60 -1.65 -10.56
C LEU A 51 -7.21 -2.19 -10.80
N ASP A 52 -6.81 -2.31 -12.08
CA ASP A 52 -5.44 -2.68 -12.42
C ASP A 52 -4.46 -1.61 -11.90
N ARG A 53 -3.34 -2.04 -11.32
CA ARG A 53 -2.28 -1.15 -10.81
C ARG A 53 -1.72 -0.19 -11.86
N LYS A 54 -1.88 -0.47 -13.15
CA LYS A 54 -1.46 0.41 -14.25
C LYS A 54 -2.51 1.47 -14.60
N ASP A 55 -3.75 1.34 -14.13
CA ASP A 55 -4.84 2.27 -14.42
C ASP A 55 -4.84 3.47 -13.47
N LEU A 56 -3.80 4.30 -13.56
CA LEU A 56 -3.68 5.51 -12.76
C LEU A 56 -4.85 6.49 -13.01
N LYS A 57 -5.36 6.55 -14.24
CA LYS A 57 -6.48 7.43 -14.60
C LYS A 57 -7.77 6.99 -13.91
N GLY A 58 -8.05 5.68 -13.91
CA GLY A 58 -9.16 5.09 -13.18
C GLY A 58 -9.07 5.38 -11.68
N MET A 59 -7.88 5.22 -11.09
CA MET A 59 -7.67 5.53 -9.68
C MET A 59 -7.96 7.01 -9.36
N ILE A 60 -7.42 7.94 -10.15
CA ILE A 60 -7.67 9.38 -9.96
C ILE A 60 -9.16 9.70 -10.10
N ARG A 61 -9.84 9.11 -11.08
CA ARG A 61 -11.28 9.31 -11.30
C ARG A 61 -12.09 8.84 -10.10
N SER A 62 -11.84 7.62 -9.62
CA SER A 62 -12.55 7.06 -8.46
C SER A 62 -12.32 7.90 -7.20
N LEU A 63 -11.07 8.32 -6.93
CA LEU A 63 -10.80 9.20 -5.79
C LEU A 63 -11.56 10.53 -5.87
N LYS A 64 -11.64 11.15 -7.05
CA LYS A 64 -12.41 12.39 -7.27
C LYS A 64 -13.92 12.19 -7.10
N GLN A 65 -14.42 10.96 -7.27
CA GLN A 65 -15.82 10.60 -7.05
C GLN A 65 -16.11 10.28 -5.57
N GLY A 66 -15.13 10.44 -4.67
CA GLY A 66 -15.28 10.12 -3.25
C GLY A 66 -15.15 8.64 -2.94
N GLU A 67 -14.70 7.82 -3.90
CA GLU A 67 -14.53 6.39 -3.67
C GLU A 67 -13.30 6.09 -2.79
N ILE A 68 -13.42 5.03 -2.00
CA ILE A 68 -12.33 4.51 -1.20
C ILE A 68 -11.43 3.67 -2.11
N ILE A 69 -10.21 4.12 -2.38
CA ILE A 69 -9.18 3.29 -3.00
C ILE A 69 -8.26 2.72 -1.93
N TRP A 70 -8.06 1.41 -1.98
CA TRP A 70 -7.02 0.70 -1.25
C TRP A 70 -5.73 0.69 -2.08
N TYR A 71 -4.68 1.30 -1.55
CA TYR A 71 -3.39 1.46 -2.24
C TYR A 71 -2.24 1.10 -1.30
N ALA A 72 -1.26 0.34 -1.80
CA ALA A 72 -0.13 -0.15 -1.01
C ALA A 72 1.22 0.34 -1.58
N PRO A 73 1.90 1.31 -0.93
CA PRO A 73 3.16 1.89 -1.39
C PRO A 73 4.42 1.19 -0.85
N ASP A 74 4.26 0.11 -0.09
CA ASP A 74 5.30 -0.50 0.73
C ASP A 74 6.12 -1.58 0.01
N HIS A 75 5.84 -1.87 -1.26
CA HIS A 75 6.64 -2.77 -2.09
C HIS A 75 7.64 -2.03 -2.97
N ASP A 76 8.64 -2.79 -3.45
CA ASP A 76 9.63 -2.37 -4.42
C ASP A 76 9.15 -2.69 -5.84
N TYR A 77 8.90 -1.65 -6.64
CA TYR A 77 8.40 -1.74 -8.01
C TYR A 77 9.47 -1.55 -9.07
N GLY A 78 10.75 -1.54 -8.69
CA GLY A 78 11.86 -1.23 -9.58
C GLY A 78 12.19 0.26 -9.62
N PRO A 79 13.20 0.65 -10.43
CA PRO A 79 13.67 2.03 -10.51
C PRO A 79 12.70 2.94 -11.28
N ARG A 80 11.80 2.35 -12.07
CA ARG A 80 10.82 3.11 -12.86
C ARG A 80 9.72 3.64 -11.93
N SER A 81 9.50 4.96 -11.95
CA SER A 81 8.52 5.64 -11.09
C SER A 81 8.78 5.46 -9.59
N SER A 82 10.07 5.41 -9.24
CA SER A 82 10.56 5.37 -7.86
C SER A 82 11.64 6.41 -7.67
N VAL A 83 11.75 6.92 -6.45
CA VAL A 83 12.85 7.76 -5.96
C VAL A 83 13.59 7.02 -4.85
N PHE A 84 14.85 7.36 -4.63
CA PHE A 84 15.64 6.78 -3.54
C PHE A 84 15.56 7.66 -2.30
N VAL A 85 14.89 7.15 -1.27
CA VAL A 85 14.63 7.88 -0.02
C VAL A 85 14.76 6.93 1.19
N PRO A 86 14.98 7.45 2.41
CA PRO A 86 15.15 6.61 3.59
C PRO A 86 13.92 5.77 3.92
N LEU A 87 14.13 4.50 4.26
CA LEU A 87 13.14 3.59 4.86
C LEU A 87 13.84 2.73 5.91
N PHE A 88 13.48 2.91 7.19
CA PHE A 88 14.20 2.35 8.33
C PHE A 88 15.70 2.65 8.26
N ALA A 89 16.55 1.64 8.41
CA ALA A 89 18.01 1.75 8.37
C ALA A 89 18.60 1.76 6.95
N VAL A 90 17.77 1.88 5.90
CA VAL A 90 18.22 1.94 4.50
C VAL A 90 18.01 3.34 3.96
N ASP A 91 19.09 4.11 3.84
CA ASP A 91 19.05 5.54 3.44
C ASP A 91 18.54 5.77 2.01
N GLN A 92 18.66 4.76 1.14
CA GLN A 92 18.35 4.82 -0.28
C GLN A 92 17.49 3.63 -0.69
N ALA A 93 16.26 3.57 -0.17
CA ALA A 93 15.28 2.58 -0.60
C ALA A 93 14.51 3.10 -1.82
N ALA A 94 14.35 2.27 -2.85
CA ALA A 94 13.48 2.61 -3.98
C ALA A 94 12.02 2.66 -3.50
N THR A 95 11.42 3.85 -3.49
CA THR A 95 10.04 4.08 -3.05
C THR A 95 9.24 4.67 -4.19
N THR A 96 8.05 4.12 -4.44
CA THR A 96 7.18 4.56 -5.52
C THR A 96 6.72 6.00 -5.34
N THR A 97 6.68 6.76 -6.43
CA THR A 97 6.08 8.11 -6.48
C THR A 97 4.57 8.06 -6.75
N GLY A 98 3.97 6.86 -6.83
CA GLY A 98 2.55 6.70 -7.14
C GLY A 98 1.62 7.37 -6.12
N THR A 99 1.96 7.32 -4.82
CA THR A 99 1.20 8.05 -3.79
C THR A 99 1.22 9.56 -4.04
N TYR A 100 2.39 10.12 -4.34
CA TYR A 100 2.53 11.54 -4.67
C TYR A 100 1.62 11.94 -5.84
N LEU A 101 1.65 11.16 -6.93
CA LEU A 101 0.82 11.41 -8.12
C LEU A 101 -0.68 11.37 -7.80
N LEU A 102 -1.13 10.33 -7.07
CA LEU A 102 -2.54 10.18 -6.70
C LEU A 102 -3.02 11.33 -5.82
N VAL A 103 -2.23 11.70 -4.81
CA VAL A 103 -2.61 12.76 -3.87
C VAL A 103 -2.62 14.12 -4.55
N ARG A 104 -1.60 14.44 -5.35
CA ARG A 104 -1.52 15.72 -6.07
C ARG A 104 -2.70 15.91 -7.04
N MET A 105 -3.09 14.84 -7.74
CA MET A 105 -4.10 14.91 -8.80
C MET A 105 -5.55 14.79 -8.30
N ALA A 106 -5.79 14.02 -7.24
CA ALA A 106 -7.13 13.76 -6.72
C ALA A 106 -7.42 14.40 -5.36
N LYS A 107 -6.40 14.86 -4.63
CA LYS A 107 -6.50 15.48 -3.29
C LYS A 107 -7.37 14.69 -2.29
N PRO A 108 -7.21 13.35 -2.17
CA PRO A 108 -7.97 12.59 -1.19
C PRO A 108 -7.41 12.80 0.22
N ALA A 109 -8.24 12.56 1.24
CA ALA A 109 -7.70 12.23 2.56
C ALA A 109 -6.84 10.96 2.47
N ILE A 110 -5.72 10.92 3.17
CA ILE A 110 -4.80 9.78 3.25
C ILE A 110 -4.99 9.14 4.61
N ILE A 111 -5.51 7.91 4.66
CA ILE A 111 -5.82 7.22 5.92
C ILE A 111 -5.00 5.93 5.96
N PRO A 112 -3.98 5.83 6.83
CA PRO A 112 -3.25 4.59 7.05
C PRO A 112 -4.14 3.55 7.73
N PHE A 113 -3.98 2.29 7.35
CA PHE A 113 -4.64 1.19 8.04
C PHE A 113 -3.70 -0.02 8.21
N THR A 114 -3.82 -0.67 9.36
CA THR A 114 -3.04 -1.86 9.71
C THR A 114 -3.95 -2.98 10.18
N PRO A 115 -4.09 -4.08 9.43
CA PRO A 115 -4.75 -5.28 9.91
C PRO A 115 -3.76 -6.11 10.71
N ARG A 116 -4.18 -6.64 11.86
CA ARG A 116 -3.36 -7.56 12.66
C ARG A 116 -4.19 -8.67 13.29
N ARG A 117 -3.57 -9.82 13.47
CA ARG A 117 -4.06 -10.91 14.31
C ARG A 117 -3.71 -10.61 15.77
N LEU A 118 -4.65 -10.87 16.68
CA LEU A 118 -4.45 -10.78 18.12
C LEU A 118 -3.81 -12.07 18.67
N PRO A 119 -3.06 -12.00 19.79
CA PRO A 119 -2.46 -13.18 20.41
C PRO A 119 -3.51 -14.18 20.88
N ASP A 120 -3.06 -15.43 21.08
CA ASP A 120 -3.85 -16.52 21.69
C ASP A 120 -5.19 -16.82 20.99
N GLY A 121 -5.26 -16.59 19.67
CA GLY A 121 -6.47 -16.87 18.90
C GLY A 121 -7.64 -15.92 19.20
N LYS A 122 -7.40 -14.77 19.84
CA LYS A 122 -8.44 -13.78 20.20
C LYS A 122 -9.05 -13.02 19.01
N GLY A 123 -8.74 -13.44 17.78
CA GLY A 123 -9.29 -12.89 16.55
C GLY A 123 -8.39 -11.88 15.86
N TYR A 124 -9.00 -10.92 15.16
CA TYR A 124 -8.32 -9.95 14.31
C TYR A 124 -8.78 -8.54 14.66
N GLN A 125 -7.88 -7.58 14.49
CA GLN A 125 -8.14 -6.16 14.69
C GLN A 125 -7.72 -5.38 13.44
N LEU A 126 -8.58 -4.47 13.01
CA LEU A 126 -8.26 -3.48 12.00
C LEU A 126 -8.02 -2.14 12.69
N LEU A 127 -6.81 -1.60 12.56
CA LEU A 127 -6.46 -0.28 13.06
C LEU A 127 -6.58 0.73 11.92
N LEU A 128 -7.47 1.71 12.06
CA LEU A 128 -7.53 2.88 11.18
C LEU A 128 -6.88 4.05 11.91
N GLN A 129 -5.92 4.70 11.27
CA GLN A 129 -5.29 5.89 11.84
C GLN A 129 -6.06 7.16 11.45
N PRO A 130 -5.86 8.27 12.18
CA PRO A 130 -6.26 9.58 11.70
C PRO A 130 -5.72 9.85 10.29
N ALA A 131 -6.40 10.73 9.57
CA ALA A 131 -5.89 11.19 8.28
C ALA A 131 -4.51 11.82 8.47
N VAL A 132 -3.62 11.56 7.52
CA VAL A 132 -2.29 12.17 7.48
C VAL A 132 -2.45 13.64 7.10
N ASP A 133 -1.91 14.51 7.95
CA ASP A 133 -1.80 15.94 7.69
C ASP A 133 -0.46 16.30 7.02
N ASN A 134 -0.43 17.45 6.33
CA ASN A 134 0.78 18.06 5.79
C ASN A 134 1.59 17.15 4.83
N PHE A 135 0.92 16.30 4.06
CA PHE A 135 1.57 15.51 3.01
C PHE A 135 2.21 16.43 1.94
N PRO A 136 3.51 16.32 1.63
CA PRO A 136 4.17 17.20 0.65
C PRO A 136 3.59 17.05 -0.76
N LEU A 137 3.26 18.17 -1.41
CA LEU A 137 2.67 18.20 -2.76
C LEU A 137 3.56 18.84 -3.83
N ASP A 138 4.61 19.55 -3.41
CA ASP A 138 5.47 20.32 -4.31
C ASP A 138 6.71 19.52 -4.75
N ASN A 139 7.09 18.49 -4.00
CA ASN A 139 8.28 17.68 -4.26
C ASN A 139 7.99 16.18 -4.07
N GLU A 140 8.19 15.38 -5.13
CA GLU A 140 7.93 13.94 -5.09
C GLU A 140 8.90 13.15 -4.19
N VAL A 141 10.13 13.64 -4.03
CA VAL A 141 11.14 13.03 -3.15
C VAL A 141 10.76 13.21 -1.69
N GLU A 142 10.37 14.43 -1.32
CA GLU A 142 9.90 14.73 0.04
C GLU A 142 8.61 13.96 0.36
N ALA A 143 7.68 13.87 -0.60
CA ALA A 143 6.45 13.11 -0.47
C ALA A 143 6.70 11.61 -0.27
N ALA A 144 7.65 11.04 -1.02
CA ALA A 144 8.05 9.64 -0.86
C ALA A 144 8.73 9.37 0.49
N ALA A 145 9.64 10.25 0.91
CA ALA A 145 10.29 10.15 2.22
C ALA A 145 9.26 10.27 3.36
N PHE A 146 8.32 11.19 3.25
CA PHE A 146 7.20 11.33 4.18
C PHE A 146 6.37 10.04 4.24
N MET A 147 6.00 9.48 3.07
CA MET A 147 5.21 8.25 3.00
C MET A 147 5.96 7.06 3.62
N ASN A 148 7.28 6.98 3.45
CA ASN A 148 8.08 5.96 4.13
C ASN A 148 7.99 6.10 5.67
N LYS A 149 7.92 7.31 6.23
CA LYS A 149 7.68 7.50 7.68
C LYS A 149 6.30 7.06 8.14
N VAL A 150 5.29 7.17 7.27
CA VAL A 150 3.96 6.58 7.53
C VAL A 150 4.06 5.05 7.51
N VAL A 151 4.73 4.48 6.51
CA VAL A 151 4.94 3.03 6.37
C VAL A 151 5.71 2.45 7.57
N GLU A 152 6.79 3.10 8.02
CA GLU A 152 7.56 2.68 9.21
C GLU A 152 6.65 2.54 10.44
N LYS A 153 5.87 3.59 10.73
CA LYS A 153 4.94 3.60 11.88
C LYS A 153 3.90 2.48 11.79
N GLU A 154 3.38 2.19 10.60
CA GLU A 154 2.39 1.13 10.44
C GLU A 154 3.02 -0.27 10.58
N ILE A 155 4.22 -0.49 10.05
CA ILE A 155 4.99 -1.74 10.24
C ILE A 155 5.27 -2.00 11.73
N GLU A 156 5.63 -0.96 12.49
CA GLU A 156 5.91 -1.07 13.93
C GLU A 156 4.71 -1.53 14.77
N ARG A 157 3.47 -1.40 14.27
CA ARG A 157 2.25 -1.82 15.00
C ARG A 157 2.06 -3.34 15.06
N ALA A 158 2.69 -4.07 14.14
CA ALA A 158 2.58 -5.52 14.01
C ALA A 158 3.77 -6.09 13.23
N THR A 159 4.99 -5.76 13.66
CA THR A 159 6.24 -6.05 12.92
C THR A 159 6.41 -7.53 12.60
N ASP A 160 6.00 -8.41 13.49
CA ASP A 160 6.01 -9.88 13.32
C ASP A 160 5.05 -10.38 12.23
N GLN A 161 4.08 -9.56 11.83
CA GLN A 161 3.03 -9.90 10.87
C GLN A 161 3.20 -9.21 9.51
N TYR A 162 4.17 -8.31 9.38
CA TYR A 162 4.50 -7.69 8.09
C TYR A 162 5.13 -8.72 7.16
N MET A 163 4.84 -8.66 5.86
CA MET A 163 5.32 -9.62 4.86
C MET A 163 6.79 -9.35 4.48
N TRP A 164 7.71 -9.68 5.40
CA TRP A 164 9.16 -9.56 5.20
C TRP A 164 9.72 -10.44 4.07
N LEU A 165 8.92 -11.33 3.48
CA LEU A 165 9.31 -12.15 2.34
C LEU A 165 9.56 -11.32 1.08
N HIS A 166 8.92 -10.15 0.95
CA HIS A 166 9.19 -9.28 -0.19
C HIS A 166 10.59 -8.68 -0.06
N ARG A 167 11.43 -8.86 -1.08
CA ARG A 167 12.76 -8.23 -1.18
C ARG A 167 12.62 -6.72 -1.38
N ARG A 168 12.30 -6.00 -0.30
CA ARG A 168 11.96 -4.57 -0.27
C ARG A 168 13.07 -3.62 -0.71
N PHE A 169 14.32 -4.03 -0.60
CA PHE A 169 15.49 -3.18 -0.86
C PHE A 169 16.29 -3.65 -2.09
N LYS A 170 15.66 -4.40 -3.00
CA LYS A 170 16.38 -5.09 -4.10
C LYS A 170 16.81 -4.11 -5.19
N THR A 171 16.02 -3.05 -5.40
CA THR A 171 16.36 -1.97 -6.30
C THR A 171 17.24 -0.99 -5.56
N ARG A 172 18.42 -0.72 -6.12
CA ARG A 172 19.47 0.12 -5.53
C ARG A 172 19.85 1.24 -6.50
N PRO A 173 20.44 2.35 -6.01
CA PRO A 173 21.11 3.32 -6.88
C PRO A 173 22.13 2.63 -7.77
N GLU A 174 22.39 3.22 -8.95
CA GLU A 174 23.39 2.69 -9.88
C GLU A 174 24.76 2.56 -9.19
N GLY A 175 25.38 1.38 -9.33
CA GLY A 175 26.67 1.07 -8.70
C GLY A 175 26.60 0.65 -7.22
N ALA A 176 25.46 0.75 -6.54
CA ALA A 176 25.35 0.27 -5.15
C ALA A 176 25.24 -1.27 -5.09
N PRO A 177 25.88 -1.92 -4.11
CA PRO A 177 25.81 -3.38 -3.97
C PRO A 177 24.40 -3.84 -3.57
N SER A 178 24.10 -5.10 -3.90
CA SER A 178 22.90 -5.80 -3.43
C SER A 178 22.91 -5.89 -1.90
N LEU A 179 21.74 -5.79 -1.28
CA LEU A 179 21.52 -6.09 0.15
C LEU A 179 20.99 -7.51 0.38
N TYR A 180 20.92 -8.31 -0.67
CA TYR A 180 20.49 -9.71 -0.64
C TYR A 180 21.59 -10.59 -1.18
N ASP A 181 21.72 -11.76 -0.56
CA ASP A 181 22.53 -12.89 -1.03
C ASP A 181 21.86 -13.63 -2.21
#